data_AF-A0A354CYB2-F1
#
_entry.id   AF-A0A354CYB2-F1
#
_cell.length_a   1.000
_cell.length_b   1.000
_cell.length_c   1.000
_cell.angle_alpha   90.00
_cell.angle_beta   90.00
_cell.angle_gamma   90.00
#
_symmetry.space_group_name_H-M   'P 1'
#
loop_
_entity.id
_entity.type
_entity.pdbx_description
1 polymer ?
#
loop_
_entity_poly.entity_id
_entity_poly.type
_entity_poly.pdbx_seq_one_letter_code
_entity_poly.pdbx_strand_id
1 'polypeptide(L)'
;RRTPLRVKQSLQFLTSGYRMDPAKVLQRRFTVKHDEMIIVKDIDFYSLCEHHCLPFFGKCHIAYMPDRDIVGLSKLPRLVEVFARRL
;
A
#
# COMPACT_ATOMS: atom_id res chain seq x y z
N ARG A 1 -26.94 6.70 -18.14
CA ARG A 1 -26.07 7.74 -18.77
C ARG A 1 -24.80 8.07 -17.97
N ARG A 2 -24.75 7.98 -16.62
CA ARG A 2 -23.54 8.35 -15.83
C ARG A 2 -22.45 7.28 -15.71
N THR A 3 -22.66 6.07 -16.22
CA THR A 3 -21.71 4.94 -16.08
C THR A 3 -20.30 5.24 -16.58
N PRO A 4 -20.09 5.87 -17.77
CA PRO A 4 -18.73 6.19 -18.23
C PRO A 4 -17.93 7.07 -17.26
N LEU A 5 -18.60 8.08 -16.67
CA LEU A 5 -17.96 8.96 -15.69
C LEU A 5 -17.56 8.20 -14.42
N ARG A 6 -18.45 7.33 -13.91
CA ARG A 6 -18.16 6.52 -12.71
C ARG A 6 -17.03 5.52 -12.94
N VAL A 7 -16.99 4.89 -14.13
CA VAL A 7 -15.92 3.96 -14.51
C VAL A 7 -14.58 4.69 -14.57
N LYS A 8 -14.52 5.87 -15.22
CA LYS A 8 -13.31 6.69 -15.24
C LYS A 8 -12.81 7.03 -13.83
N GLN A 9 -13.70 7.50 -12.95
CA GLN A 9 -13.36 7.85 -11.57
C GLN A 9 -12.84 6.63 -10.77
N SER A 10 -13.49 5.48 -10.95
CA SER A 10 -13.07 4.23 -10.33
C SER A 10 -11.67 3.80 -10.79
N LEU A 11 -11.40 3.78 -12.10
CA LEU A 11 -10.08 3.42 -12.63
C LEU A 11 -8.99 4.41 -12.21
N GLN A 12 -9.29 5.71 -12.13
CA GLN A 12 -8.36 6.72 -11.63
C GLN A 12 -7.96 6.48 -10.16
N PHE A 13 -8.91 6.03 -9.35
CA PHE A 13 -8.67 5.66 -7.95
C PHE A 13 -7.86 4.36 -7.86
N LEU A 14 -8.28 3.32 -8.59
CA LEU A 14 -7.65 2.00 -8.56
C LEU A 14 -6.24 1.99 -9.13
N THR A 15 -5.87 2.98 -9.97
CA THR A 15 -4.51 3.16 -10.50
C THR A 15 -3.78 4.38 -9.90
N SER A 16 -4.25 4.90 -8.76
CA SER A 16 -3.65 6.08 -8.11
C SER A 16 -2.24 5.84 -7.56
N GLY A 17 -1.85 4.59 -7.33
CA GLY A 17 -0.54 4.21 -6.80
C GLY A 17 0.64 4.54 -7.72
N TYR A 18 0.41 4.72 -9.03
CA TYR A 18 1.44 5.19 -9.96
C TYR A 18 1.86 6.65 -9.72
N ARG A 19 0.99 7.46 -9.09
CA ARG A 19 1.26 8.87 -8.78
C ARG A 19 1.82 9.09 -7.37
N MET A 20 2.09 8.01 -6.66
CA MET A 20 2.58 8.04 -5.29
C MET A 20 4.05 7.62 -5.23
N ASP A 21 4.83 8.33 -4.43
CA ASP A 21 6.23 8.02 -4.17
C ASP A 21 6.34 7.18 -2.88
N PRO A 22 6.77 5.92 -2.94
CA PRO A 22 6.88 5.05 -1.77
C PRO A 22 7.87 5.59 -0.74
N ALA A 23 8.95 6.27 -1.17
CA ALA A 23 9.93 6.84 -0.25
C ALA A 23 9.29 7.97 0.59
N LYS A 24 8.44 8.79 -0.03
CA LYS A 24 7.68 9.84 0.68
C LYS A 24 6.70 9.26 1.70
N VAL A 25 6.06 8.13 1.38
CA VAL A 25 5.14 7.46 2.32
C VAL A 25 5.88 6.99 3.58
N LEU A 26 7.11 6.51 3.43
CA LEU A 26 7.95 5.97 4.52
C LEU A 26 8.78 7.03 5.28
N GLN A 27 8.61 8.32 4.98
CA GLN A 27 9.40 9.40 5.61
C GLN A 27 9.27 9.47 7.13
N ARG A 28 8.09 9.15 7.67
CA ARG A 28 7.86 9.27 9.11
C ARG A 28 8.46 8.07 9.85
N ARG A 29 9.60 8.31 10.48
CA ARG A 29 10.36 7.35 11.27
C ARG A 29 10.46 7.83 12.71
N PHE A 30 10.62 6.89 13.62
CA PHE A 30 10.83 7.12 15.04
C PHE A 30 12.13 6.45 15.45
N THR A 31 13.05 7.22 16.00
CA THR A 31 14.31 6.67 16.52
C THR A 31 14.03 6.05 17.88
N VAL A 32 14.01 4.73 17.92
CA VAL A 32 13.82 3.93 19.12
C VAL A 32 14.79 2.77 19.00
N LYS A 33 15.61 2.57 20.03
CA LYS A 33 16.44 1.38 20.10
C LYS A 33 15.53 0.18 20.32
N HIS A 34 15.31 -0.58 19.27
CA HIS A 34 14.49 -1.77 19.27
C HIS A 34 15.15 -2.76 18.33
N ASP A 35 15.59 -3.88 18.89
CA ASP A 35 16.41 -4.86 18.19
C ASP A 35 15.60 -6.17 18.03
N GLU A 36 14.27 -6.06 17.94
CA GLU A 36 13.35 -7.19 17.76
C GLU A 36 12.54 -7.01 16.47
N MET A 37 12.09 -8.14 15.89
CA MET A 37 11.32 -8.14 14.66
C MET A 37 9.95 -7.47 14.86
N ILE A 38 9.62 -6.52 13.99
CA ILE A 38 8.30 -5.91 13.93
C ILE A 38 7.50 -6.60 12.83
N ILE A 39 6.30 -7.08 13.18
CA ILE A 39 5.38 -7.71 12.24
C ILE A 39 4.04 -6.97 12.26
N VAL A 40 3.57 -6.58 11.07
CA VAL A 40 2.21 -6.09 10.84
C VAL A 40 1.50 -7.09 9.95
N LYS A 41 0.46 -7.73 10.50
CA LYS A 41 -0.32 -8.78 9.82
C LYS A 41 -1.69 -8.25 9.40
N ASP A 42 -2.33 -9.00 8.52
CA ASP A 42 -3.73 -8.84 8.13
C ASP A 42 -4.07 -7.50 7.47
N ILE A 43 -3.10 -6.92 6.77
CA ILE A 43 -3.30 -5.70 5.97
C ILE A 43 -4.16 -6.06 4.76
N ASP A 44 -5.39 -5.55 4.73
CA ASP A 44 -6.26 -5.67 3.56
C ASP A 44 -5.68 -4.92 2.36
N PHE A 45 -5.68 -5.57 1.20
CA PHE A 45 -5.34 -4.90 -0.05
C PHE A 45 -6.28 -5.32 -1.18
N TYR A 46 -6.46 -4.40 -2.12
CA TYR A 46 -7.24 -4.57 -3.34
C TYR A 46 -6.42 -4.08 -4.51
N SER A 47 -6.34 -4.88 -5.57
CA SER A 47 -5.58 -4.58 -6.76
C SER A 47 -6.31 -5.05 -8.01
N LEU A 48 -5.74 -4.75 -9.17
CA LEU A 48 -6.28 -5.12 -10.48
C LEU A 48 -5.25 -6.02 -11.16
N CYS A 49 -5.69 -7.13 -11.75
CA CYS A 49 -4.82 -7.95 -12.57
C CYS A 49 -4.58 -7.27 -13.91
N GLU A 50 -3.34 -6.94 -14.26
CA GLU A 50 -2.95 -6.40 -15.57
C GLU A 50 -3.48 -7.18 -16.78
N HIS A 51 -3.63 -8.50 -16.68
CA HIS A 51 -4.05 -9.35 -17.80
C HIS A 51 -5.53 -9.22 -18.13
N HIS A 52 -6.37 -9.03 -17.12
CA HIS A 52 -7.83 -9.11 -17.26
C HIS A 52 -8.54 -7.82 -16.85
N CYS A 53 -7.82 -6.87 -16.25
CA CYS A 53 -8.39 -5.70 -15.58
C CYS A 53 -9.47 -6.06 -14.55
N LEU A 54 -9.38 -7.26 -13.95
CA LEU A 54 -10.30 -7.76 -12.94
C LEU A 54 -9.68 -7.61 -11.54
N PRO A 55 -10.50 -7.33 -10.51
CA PRO A 55 -10.01 -7.21 -9.15
C PRO A 55 -9.45 -8.53 -8.61
N PHE A 56 -8.36 -8.44 -7.87
CA PHE A 56 -7.95 -9.45 -6.90
C PHE A 56 -7.66 -8.77 -5.56
N PHE A 57 -7.87 -9.50 -4.46
CA PHE A 57 -7.77 -8.94 -3.12
C PHE A 57 -7.32 -10.03 -2.15
N GLY A 58 -6.78 -9.60 -1.02
CA GLY A 58 -6.29 -10.52 -0.01
C GLY A 58 -5.66 -9.79 1.17
N LYS A 59 -4.82 -10.53 1.89
CA LYS A 59 -4.08 -10.04 3.06
C LYS A 59 -2.60 -9.96 2.74
N CYS A 60 -1.97 -8.87 3.16
CA CYS A 60 -0.53 -8.68 3.15
C CYS A 60 -0.01 -8.71 4.59
N HIS A 61 1.12 -9.40 4.79
CA HIS A 61 1.83 -9.44 6.05
C HIS A 61 3.24 -8.89 5.82
N ILE A 62 3.64 -7.90 6.61
CA ILE A 62 4.95 -7.27 6.51
C ILE A 62 5.71 -7.55 7.80
N ALA A 63 6.94 -8.01 7.65
CA ALA A 63 7.88 -8.17 8.75
C ALA A 63 9.21 -7.48 8.40
N TYR A 64 9.82 -6.81 9.36
CA TYR A 64 11.16 -6.25 9.20
C TYR A 64 11.91 -6.19 10.54
N MET A 65 13.23 -6.19 10.45
CA MET A 65 14.13 -5.98 11.58
C MET A 65 14.57 -4.51 11.62
N PRO A 66 14.13 -3.70 12.59
CA PRO A 66 14.65 -2.35 12.78
C PRO A 66 16.13 -2.40 13.25
N ASP A 67 16.89 -1.37 12.87
CA ASP A 67 18.26 -1.14 13.38
C ASP A 67 18.25 0.03 14.39
N ARG A 68 17.98 1.25 13.92
CA ARG A 68 17.88 2.45 14.76
C ARG A 68 16.53 3.14 14.72
N ASP A 69 15.86 3.00 13.59
CA ASP A 69 14.62 3.70 13.28
C ASP A 69 13.49 2.70 12.99
N ILE A 70 12.35 2.97 13.60
CA ILE A 70 11.09 2.28 13.35
C ILE A 70 10.27 3.11 12.37
N VAL A 71 9.75 2.47 11.32
CA VAL A 71 8.78 3.10 10.43
C VAL A 71 7.45 3.21 11.17
N GLY A 72 6.79 4.37 11.10
CA GLY A 72 5.46 4.52 11.69
C GLY A 72 4.50 3.45 11.15
N LEU A 73 3.90 2.65 12.05
CA LEU A 73 3.11 1.47 11.68
C LEU A 73 1.98 1.79 10.68
N SER A 74 1.37 2.98 10.79
CA SER A 74 0.34 3.45 9.85
C SER A 74 0.82 3.72 8.41
N LYS A 75 2.15 3.71 8.17
CA LYS A 75 2.75 3.87 6.85
C LYS A 75 2.87 2.55 6.09
N LEU A 76 2.92 1.43 6.79
CA LEU A 76 3.04 0.11 6.15
C LEU A 76 1.80 -0.25 5.32
N PRO A 77 0.55 -0.08 5.82
CA PRO A 77 -0.64 -0.26 4.97
C PRO A 77 -0.66 0.71 3.78
N ARG A 78 -0.22 1.96 3.99
CA ARG A 78 -0.16 2.95 2.89
C ARG A 78 0.87 2.56 1.83
N LEU A 79 1.99 1.96 2.23
CA LEU A 79 2.97 1.41 1.31
C LEU A 79 2.34 0.30 0.46
N VAL A 80 1.58 -0.60 1.09
CA VAL A 80 0.82 -1.63 0.37
C VAL A 80 -0.14 -0.99 -0.65
N GLU A 81 -0.88 0.06 -0.26
CA GLU A 81 -1.78 0.78 -1.20
C GLU A 81 -1.04 1.38 -2.41
N VAL A 82 0.18 1.90 -2.25
CA VAL A 82 0.98 2.46 -3.36
C VAL A 82 1.21 1.44 -4.47
N PHE A 83 1.44 0.19 -4.10
CA PHE A 83 1.68 -0.89 -5.06
C PHE A 83 0.40 -1.60 -5.48
N ALA A 84 -0.54 -1.82 -4.54
CA ALA A 84 -1.80 -2.48 -4.83
C ALA A 84 -2.69 -1.66 -5.78
N ARG A 85 -2.63 -0.32 -5.72
CA ARG A 85 -3.39 0.57 -6.63
C ARG A 85 -2.67 0.79 -7.97
N ARG A 86 -2.31 -0.32 -8.63
CA ARG A 86 -1.67 -0.43 -9.95
C ARG A 86 -2.33 -1.59 -10.72
N LEU A 87 -1.90 -1.79 -11.97
CA LEU A 87 -2.20 -2.98 -12.77
C LEU A 87 -1.12 -4.04 -12.56
#